data_AF-A0A537LY81-F1
#
_entry.id   AF-A0A537LY81-F1
#
_cell.length_a   1.000
_cell.length_b   1.000
_cell.length_c   1.000
_cell.angle_alpha   90.00
_cell.angle_beta   90.00
_cell.angle_gamma   90.00
#
_symmetry.space_group_name_H-M   'P 1'
#
loop_
_entity.id
_entity.type
_entity.pdbx_description
1 polymer ?
#
loop_
_entity_poly.entity_id
_entity_poly.type
_entity_poly.pdbx_seq_one_letter_code
_entity_poly.pdbx_strand_id
1 'polypeptide(L)'
;MSGPLHPSLLGSLLAAAFAIPMATLLIWMLRLPRPVPQEVARAVRSVGAVQTILVPILEHYYSERAVELASRLGQMQKATILIGYVVEVPRTLPLGVPLPQVEEQASHFLAQAKTICSMHALQAQVELIRVREVGEGIARVARDRGVDLIVLGISPGERLSEGSAARTAESLLRHAPCEVIIDRLAETSIGADASEAPAGAAGAGLPRKEAPRRPV
;
A
#
# COMPACT_ATOMS: atom_id res chain seq x y z
N MET A 1 -23.40 40.47 -66.00
CA MET A 1 -24.84 40.16 -66.01
C MET A 1 -25.10 39.16 -64.88
N SER A 2 -25.42 39.67 -63.70
CA SER A 2 -25.60 38.89 -62.48
C SER A 2 -27.08 38.55 -62.33
N GLY A 3 -27.48 37.32 -62.63
CA GLY A 3 -28.86 36.87 -62.42
C GLY A 3 -29.17 36.76 -60.92
N PRO A 4 -30.35 37.17 -60.46
CA PRO A 4 -30.73 37.04 -59.05
C PRO A 4 -30.90 35.56 -58.70
N LEU A 5 -30.08 35.05 -57.79
CA LEU A 5 -30.24 33.72 -57.19
C LEU A 5 -31.47 33.77 -56.27
N HIS A 6 -32.66 33.51 -56.81
CA HIS A 6 -33.84 33.25 -55.99
C HIS A 6 -33.71 31.83 -55.41
N PRO A 7 -33.48 31.66 -54.10
CA PRO A 7 -33.49 30.33 -53.51
C PRO A 7 -34.89 29.74 -53.68
N SER A 8 -34.99 28.60 -54.35
CA SER A 8 -36.26 27.89 -54.49
C SER A 8 -36.71 27.42 -53.10
N LEU A 9 -37.95 27.73 -52.72
CA LEU A 9 -38.57 27.30 -51.46
C LEU A 9 -38.37 25.80 -51.20
N LEU A 10 -38.41 25.00 -52.26
CA LEU A 10 -38.19 23.55 -52.22
C LEU A 10 -36.75 23.17 -51.82
N GLY A 11 -35.75 23.89 -52.31
CA GLY A 11 -34.35 23.63 -51.99
C GLY A 11 -34.02 23.92 -50.52
N SER A 12 -34.59 25.00 -49.97
CA SER A 12 -34.44 25.34 -48.56
C SER A 12 -35.07 24.29 -47.64
N LEU A 13 -36.23 23.74 -48.01
CA LEU A 13 -36.88 22.67 -47.24
C LEU A 13 -36.04 21.38 -47.20
N LEU A 14 -35.46 21.00 -48.33
CA LEU A 14 -34.63 19.80 -48.43
C LEU A 14 -33.31 19.95 -47.66
N ALA A 15 -32.71 21.14 -47.70
CA ALA A 15 -31.53 21.47 -46.91
C ALA A 15 -31.82 21.42 -45.40
N ALA A 16 -32.97 21.94 -44.95
CA ALA A 16 -33.37 21.89 -43.55
C ALA A 16 -33.60 20.46 -43.06
N ALA A 17 -34.25 19.62 -43.87
CA ALA A 17 -34.52 18.22 -43.54
C ALA A 17 -33.23 17.40 -43.28
N PHE A 18 -32.11 17.78 -43.92
CA PHE A 18 -30.81 17.15 -43.70
C PHE A 18 -29.97 17.83 -42.61
N ALA A 19 -29.96 19.17 -42.59
CA ALA A 19 -29.13 19.94 -41.67
C ALA A 19 -29.61 19.79 -40.21
N ILE A 20 -30.93 19.67 -39.98
CA ILE A 20 -31.48 19.50 -38.64
C ILE A 20 -30.95 18.22 -37.98
N PRO A 21 -31.16 16.99 -38.51
CA PRO A 21 -30.67 15.77 -37.86
C PRO A 21 -29.15 15.72 -37.76
N MET A 22 -28.43 16.25 -38.74
CA MET A 22 -26.96 16.33 -38.69
C MET A 22 -26.50 17.24 -37.54
N ALA A 23 -27.14 18.39 -37.36
CA ALA A 23 -26.89 19.28 -36.23
C ALA A 23 -27.31 18.64 -34.90
N THR A 24 -28.43 17.92 -34.84
CA THR A 24 -28.88 17.23 -33.62
C THR A 24 -27.90 16.14 -33.21
N LEU A 25 -27.37 15.36 -34.16
CA LEU A 25 -26.36 14.34 -33.91
C LEU A 25 -25.03 14.95 -33.48
N LEU A 26 -24.60 16.02 -34.15
CA LEU A 26 -23.40 16.75 -33.74
C LEU A 26 -23.54 17.32 -32.33
N ILE A 27 -24.68 17.92 -31.98
CA ILE A 27 -24.94 18.44 -30.63
C ILE A 27 -25.03 17.30 -29.60
N TRP A 28 -25.60 16.15 -29.97
CA TRP A 28 -25.67 14.97 -29.10
C TRP A 28 -24.28 14.36 -28.86
N MET A 29 -23.42 14.31 -29.89
CA MET A 29 -22.04 13.82 -29.79
C MET A 29 -21.07 14.84 -29.14
N LEU A 30 -21.30 16.14 -29.31
CA LEU A 30 -20.48 17.24 -28.75
C LEU A 30 -20.91 17.64 -27.33
N ARG A 31 -21.86 16.91 -26.71
CA ARG A 31 -22.10 16.99 -25.26
C ARG A 31 -20.88 16.41 -24.53
N LEU A 32 -19.83 17.23 -24.44
CA LEU A 32 -18.66 16.99 -23.62
C LEU A 32 -19.12 16.67 -22.18
N PRO A 33 -18.52 15.66 -21.52
CA PRO A 33 -18.77 15.36 -20.12
C PRO A 33 -18.66 16.65 -19.30
N ARG A 34 -19.61 16.86 -18.37
CA ARG A 34 -19.67 18.10 -17.56
C ARG A 34 -18.27 18.42 -16.99
N PRO A 35 -17.78 19.67 -17.10
CA PRO A 35 -16.51 20.03 -16.51
C PRO A 35 -16.60 19.77 -15.01
N VAL A 36 -15.82 18.79 -14.56
CA VAL A 36 -15.71 18.44 -13.14
C VAL A 36 -15.20 19.69 -12.41
N PRO A 37 -15.86 20.14 -11.33
CA PRO A 37 -15.40 21.29 -10.55
C PRO A 37 -13.92 21.14 -10.24
N GLN A 38 -13.13 22.22 -10.40
CA GLN A 38 -11.67 22.14 -10.30
C GLN A 38 -11.19 21.54 -8.97
N GLU A 39 -11.97 21.70 -7.90
CA GLU A 39 -11.76 21.07 -6.59
C GLU A 39 -11.81 19.54 -6.67
N VAL A 40 -12.81 18.99 -7.36
CA VAL A 40 -12.98 17.54 -7.56
C VAL A 40 -11.94 17.01 -8.55
N ALA A 41 -11.60 17.76 -9.60
CA ALA A 41 -10.54 17.37 -10.53
C ALA A 41 -9.15 17.33 -9.85
N ARG A 42 -8.90 18.20 -8.87
CA ARG A 42 -7.67 18.22 -8.08
C ARG A 42 -7.60 17.05 -7.10
N ALA A 43 -8.70 16.74 -6.41
CA ALA A 43 -8.80 15.57 -5.53
C ALA A 43 -8.65 14.25 -6.30
N VAL A 44 -9.24 14.16 -7.51
CA VAL A 44 -9.10 12.96 -8.36
C VAL A 44 -7.70 12.86 -8.96
N ARG A 45 -7.02 13.97 -9.27
CA ARG A 45 -5.62 13.96 -9.74
C ARG A 45 -4.61 13.65 -8.64
N SER A 46 -4.84 14.08 -7.39
CA SER A 46 -3.94 13.76 -6.29
C SER A 46 -3.97 12.26 -5.96
N VAL A 47 -5.14 11.63 -6.06
CA VAL A 47 -5.31 10.18 -5.87
C VAL A 47 -4.91 9.38 -7.12
N GLY A 48 -5.08 9.96 -8.31
CA GLY A 48 -4.83 9.32 -9.60
C GLY A 48 -3.41 9.47 -10.15
N ALA A 49 -2.44 9.95 -9.37
CA ALA A 49 -1.04 10.11 -9.76
C ALA A 49 -0.06 9.49 -8.74
N VAL A 50 -0.44 8.37 -8.14
CA VAL A 50 0.44 7.59 -7.24
C VAL A 50 1.51 6.93 -8.11
N GLN A 51 2.72 7.48 -8.10
CA GLN A 51 3.85 6.98 -8.87
C GLN A 51 4.70 6.02 -8.05
N THR A 52 4.82 6.27 -6.74
CA THR A 52 5.63 5.45 -5.84
C THR A 52 4.85 5.06 -4.59
N ILE A 53 4.74 3.76 -4.34
CA ILE A 53 4.08 3.19 -3.16
C ILE A 53 5.12 2.53 -2.27
N LEU A 54 5.22 2.92 -1.00
CA LEU A 54 6.07 2.28 -0.01
C LEU A 54 5.31 1.23 0.78
N VAL A 55 5.85 0.02 0.83
CA VAL A 55 5.37 -1.06 1.71
C VAL A 55 6.47 -1.38 2.72
N PRO A 56 6.38 -0.87 3.96
CA PRO A 56 7.31 -1.22 5.01
C PRO A 56 7.01 -2.64 5.53
N ILE A 57 8.05 -3.47 5.58
CA ILE A 57 8.05 -4.77 6.24
C ILE A 57 8.72 -4.59 7.60
N LEU A 58 8.01 -4.94 8.67
CA LEU A 58 8.52 -4.85 10.02
C LEU A 58 9.15 -6.19 10.43
N GLU A 59 10.19 -6.15 11.25
CA GLU A 59 10.95 -7.35 11.63
C GLU A 59 10.09 -8.47 12.23
N HIS A 60 9.04 -8.08 12.97
CA HIS A 60 8.16 -9.01 13.69
C HIS A 60 6.89 -9.33 12.90
N TYR A 61 6.67 -8.65 11.76
CA TYR A 61 5.45 -8.78 10.99
C TYR A 61 5.66 -8.48 9.51
N TYR A 62 5.48 -9.52 8.70
CA TYR A 62 5.38 -9.42 7.25
C TYR A 62 3.95 -9.71 6.80
N SER A 63 3.37 -8.79 6.02
CA SER A 63 2.05 -8.95 5.42
C SER A 63 2.16 -9.03 3.90
N GLU A 64 2.08 -10.24 3.35
CA GLU A 64 1.93 -10.45 1.90
C GLU A 64 0.70 -9.72 1.36
N ARG A 65 -0.36 -9.65 2.16
CA ARG A 65 -1.60 -8.94 1.82
C ARG A 65 -1.38 -7.44 1.64
N ALA A 66 -0.53 -6.82 2.44
CA ALA A 66 -0.19 -5.40 2.27
C ALA A 66 0.57 -5.17 0.95
N VAL A 67 1.47 -6.09 0.57
CA VAL A 67 2.18 -6.05 -0.72
C VAL A 67 1.20 -6.25 -1.89
N GLU A 68 0.27 -7.19 -1.75
CA GLU A 68 -0.80 -7.46 -2.72
C GLU A 68 -1.72 -6.23 -2.89
N LEU A 69 -2.15 -5.62 -1.80
CA LEU A 69 -2.97 -4.42 -1.80
C LEU A 69 -2.24 -3.26 -2.50
N ALA A 70 -0.98 -3.01 -2.13
CA ALA A 70 -0.15 -1.99 -2.76
C ALA A 70 0.01 -2.24 -4.26
N SER A 71 0.22 -3.50 -4.66
CA SER A 71 0.34 -3.89 -6.06
C SER A 71 -0.97 -3.62 -6.82
N ARG A 72 -2.13 -3.96 -6.25
CA ARG A 72 -3.43 -3.67 -6.87
C ARG A 72 -3.69 -2.17 -7.01
N LEU A 73 -3.34 -1.38 -6.00
CA LEU A 73 -3.47 0.08 -6.03
C LEU A 73 -2.55 0.72 -7.10
N GLY A 74 -1.32 0.21 -7.22
CA GLY A 74 -0.34 0.69 -8.19
C GLY A 74 -0.57 0.22 -9.63
N GLN A 75 -1.38 -0.83 -9.83
CA GLN A 75 -1.50 -1.52 -11.12
C GLN A 75 -2.01 -0.60 -12.25
N MET A 76 -3.04 0.19 -11.98
CA MET A 76 -3.65 1.06 -12.98
C MET A 76 -2.68 2.11 -13.52
N GLN A 77 -1.77 2.59 -12.68
CA GLN A 77 -0.84 3.68 -12.99
C GLN A 77 0.57 3.19 -13.30
N LYS A 78 0.80 1.88 -13.25
CA LYS A 78 2.13 1.26 -13.33
C LYS A 78 3.10 1.87 -12.31
N ALA A 79 2.63 2.07 -11.09
CA ALA A 79 3.42 2.62 -10.00
C ALA A 79 4.63 1.73 -9.67
N THR A 80 5.69 2.34 -9.17
CA THR A 80 6.83 1.65 -8.58
C THR A 80 6.49 1.27 -7.14
N ILE A 81 6.64 -0.01 -6.81
CA ILE A 81 6.47 -0.48 -5.43
C ILE A 81 7.86 -0.50 -4.76
N LEU A 82 8.08 0.38 -3.80
CA LEU A 82 9.25 0.38 -2.93
C LEU A 82 8.93 -0.50 -1.72
N ILE A 83 9.61 -1.62 -1.58
CA ILE A 83 9.47 -2.53 -0.45
C ILE A 83 10.67 -2.31 0.48
N GLY A 84 10.41 -1.88 1.70
CA GLY A 84 11.44 -1.55 2.68
C GLY A 84 11.43 -2.51 3.86
N TYR A 85 12.49 -3.30 4.06
CA TYR A 85 12.62 -4.08 5.29
C TYR A 85 13.21 -3.19 6.38
N VAL A 86 12.45 -2.92 7.44
CA VAL A 86 12.80 -1.94 8.46
C VAL A 86 13.46 -2.63 9.66
N VAL A 87 14.71 -2.24 9.94
CA VAL A 87 15.50 -2.75 11.06
C VAL A 87 15.70 -1.63 12.07
N GLU A 88 15.19 -1.82 13.28
CA GLU A 88 15.44 -0.91 14.40
C GLU A 88 16.79 -1.24 15.04
N VAL A 89 17.73 -0.30 14.98
CA VAL A 89 19.08 -0.46 15.53
C VAL A 89 19.18 0.32 16.84
N PRO A 90 19.42 -0.33 17.99
CA PRO A 90 19.57 0.34 19.28
C PRO A 90 20.69 1.37 19.28
N ARG A 91 20.51 2.50 19.98
CA ARG A 91 21.49 3.61 20.04
C ARG A 91 22.87 3.20 20.59
N THR A 92 22.94 2.09 21.31
CA THR A 92 24.19 1.48 21.81
C THR A 92 25.06 0.90 20.69
N LEU A 93 24.49 0.63 19.52
CA LEU A 93 25.19 0.11 18.35
C LEU A 93 25.30 1.18 17.24
N PRO A 94 26.39 1.17 16.43
CA PRO A 94 26.47 1.97 15.21
C PRO A 94 25.34 1.63 14.25
N LEU A 95 24.76 2.64 13.58
CA LEU A 95 23.62 2.44 12.67
C LEU A 95 23.95 1.52 11.48
N GLY A 96 25.21 1.52 11.03
CA GLY A 96 25.71 0.69 9.94
C GLY A 96 26.36 -0.62 10.39
N VAL A 97 26.10 -1.08 11.63
CA VAL A 97 26.63 -2.36 12.09
C VAL A 97 26.13 -3.49 11.18
N PRO A 98 27.02 -4.39 10.69
CA PRO A 98 26.59 -5.57 9.95
C PRO A 98 25.73 -6.47 10.84
N LEU A 99 24.57 -6.89 10.33
CA LEU A 99 23.65 -7.79 11.04
C LEU A 99 23.31 -8.99 10.13
N PRO A 100 24.21 -9.98 9.98
CA PRO A 100 24.09 -11.00 8.93
C PRO A 100 22.77 -11.79 8.97
N GLN A 101 22.31 -12.17 10.16
CA GLN A 101 21.06 -12.91 10.34
C GLN A 101 19.83 -12.09 9.93
N VAL A 102 19.81 -10.81 10.31
CA VAL A 102 18.72 -9.88 9.94
C VAL A 102 18.76 -9.57 8.45
N GLU A 103 19.95 -9.41 7.87
CA GLU A 103 20.15 -9.15 6.44
C GLU A 103 19.72 -10.34 5.56
N GLU A 104 19.99 -11.56 6.02
CA GLU A 104 19.52 -12.80 5.38
C GLU A 104 17.99 -12.90 5.44
N GLN A 105 17.41 -12.68 6.62
CA GLN A 105 15.95 -12.69 6.81
C GLN A 105 15.27 -11.61 5.97
N ALA A 106 15.84 -10.40 5.93
CA ALA A 106 15.36 -9.31 5.11
C ALA A 106 15.40 -9.69 3.63
N SER A 107 16.50 -10.29 3.17
CA SER A 107 16.65 -10.74 1.78
C SER A 107 15.58 -11.76 1.39
N HIS A 108 15.25 -12.69 2.30
CA HIS A 108 14.17 -13.65 2.10
C HIS A 108 12.81 -12.97 1.89
N PHE A 109 12.40 -12.09 2.83
CA PHE A 109 11.09 -11.40 2.72
C PHE A 109 11.03 -10.43 1.53
N LEU A 110 12.11 -9.71 1.25
CA LEU A 110 12.19 -8.82 0.09
C LEU A 110 12.08 -9.60 -1.23
N ALA A 111 12.64 -10.82 -1.32
CA ALA A 111 12.49 -11.68 -2.49
C ALA A 111 11.04 -12.19 -2.66
N GLN A 112 10.38 -12.56 -1.58
CA GLN A 112 8.96 -12.95 -1.60
C GLN A 112 8.08 -11.80 -2.07
N ALA A 113 8.26 -10.60 -1.50
CA ALA A 113 7.49 -9.42 -1.87
C ALA A 113 7.72 -9.01 -3.34
N LYS A 114 8.96 -9.09 -3.85
CA LYS A 114 9.24 -8.92 -5.28
C LYS A 114 8.45 -9.88 -6.16
N THR A 115 8.36 -11.14 -5.75
CA THR A 115 7.61 -12.16 -6.47
C THR A 115 6.14 -11.75 -6.58
N ILE A 116 5.53 -11.27 -5.50
CA ILE A 116 4.15 -10.76 -5.49
C ILE A 116 3.99 -9.61 -6.49
N CYS A 117 4.82 -8.57 -6.42
CA CYS A 117 4.74 -7.44 -7.35
C CYS A 117 4.93 -7.86 -8.82
N SER A 118 5.77 -8.85 -9.09
CA SER A 118 6.00 -9.36 -10.46
C SER A 118 4.75 -10.01 -11.05
N MET A 119 3.93 -10.68 -10.24
CA MET A 119 2.64 -11.25 -10.68
C MET A 119 1.66 -10.17 -11.18
N HIS A 120 1.79 -8.93 -10.70
CA HIS A 120 0.99 -7.79 -11.13
C HIS A 120 1.61 -6.97 -12.28
N ALA A 121 2.76 -7.43 -12.81
CA ALA A 121 3.55 -6.73 -13.83
C ALA A 121 3.90 -5.29 -13.41
N LEU A 122 4.39 -5.14 -12.17
CA LEU A 122 4.88 -3.90 -11.58
C LEU A 122 6.38 -3.96 -11.26
N GLN A 123 7.02 -2.81 -11.23
CA GLN A 123 8.42 -2.70 -10.83
C GLN A 123 8.54 -2.68 -9.31
N ALA A 124 9.33 -3.59 -8.75
CA ALA A 124 9.62 -3.66 -7.33
C ALA A 124 11.05 -3.20 -7.04
N GLN A 125 11.17 -2.09 -6.30
CA GLN A 125 12.43 -1.67 -5.69
C GLN A 125 12.48 -2.22 -4.26
N VAL A 126 13.64 -2.70 -3.83
CA VAL A 126 13.81 -3.21 -2.46
C VAL A 126 14.95 -2.50 -1.77
N GLU A 127 14.79 -2.26 -0.48
CA GLU A 127 15.81 -1.63 0.35
C GLU A 127 15.75 -2.15 1.78
N LEU A 128 16.93 -2.26 2.40
CA LEU A 128 17.06 -2.49 3.84
C LEU A 128 17.15 -1.13 4.54
N ILE A 129 16.14 -0.78 5.32
CA ILE A 129 16.00 0.52 5.97
C ILE A 129 16.42 0.38 7.44
N ARG A 130 17.60 0.91 7.79
CA ARG A 130 18.09 0.92 9.17
C ARG A 130 17.70 2.21 9.87
N VAL A 131 17.02 2.10 11.01
CA VAL A 131 16.40 3.24 11.72
C VAL A 131 16.63 3.15 13.23
N ARG A 132 16.47 4.27 13.93
CA ARG A 132 16.45 4.30 15.41
C ARG A 132 15.03 4.23 15.98
N GLU A 133 14.06 4.68 15.20
CA GLU A 133 12.64 4.75 15.52
C GLU A 133 11.91 4.42 14.22
N VAL A 134 11.02 3.43 14.27
CA VAL A 134 10.45 2.81 13.07
C VAL A 134 9.57 3.80 12.32
N GLY A 135 8.66 4.48 13.01
CA GLY A 135 7.70 5.40 12.38
C GLY A 135 8.37 6.61 11.76
N GLU A 136 9.26 7.28 12.49
CA GLU A 136 10.04 8.42 11.98
C GLU A 136 10.97 7.98 10.83
N GLY A 137 11.57 6.81 10.94
CA GLY A 137 12.45 6.27 9.92
C GLY A 137 11.73 5.99 8.60
N ILE A 138 10.54 5.38 8.66
CA ILE A 138 9.69 5.16 7.48
C ILE A 138 9.25 6.51 6.89
N ALA A 139 8.80 7.46 7.72
CA ALA A 139 8.39 8.79 7.25
C ALA A 139 9.56 9.56 6.59
N ARG A 140 10.78 9.39 7.10
CA ARG A 140 11.99 9.94 6.50
C ARG A 140 12.26 9.33 5.12
N VAL A 141 12.21 8.00 5.00
CA VAL A 141 12.38 7.34 3.69
C VAL A 141 11.31 7.77 2.70
N ALA A 142 10.06 7.87 3.14
CA ALA A 142 8.97 8.35 2.30
C ALA A 142 9.25 9.75 1.74
N ARG A 143 9.80 10.65 2.55
CA ARG A 143 10.21 12.00 2.13
C ARG A 143 11.40 11.96 1.17
N ASP A 144 12.45 11.23 1.52
CA ASP A 144 13.70 11.16 0.75
C ASP A 144 13.49 10.50 -0.62
N ARG A 145 12.53 9.58 -0.73
CA ARG A 145 12.20 8.83 -1.95
C ARG A 145 11.03 9.39 -2.74
N GLY A 146 10.37 10.45 -2.25
CA GLY A 146 9.19 11.03 -2.91
C GLY A 146 8.03 10.05 -3.02
N VAL A 147 7.75 9.33 -1.93
CA VAL A 147 6.65 8.36 -1.86
C VAL A 147 5.31 9.09 -1.78
N ASP A 148 4.34 8.65 -2.58
CA ASP A 148 2.99 9.23 -2.64
C ASP A 148 2.02 8.52 -1.70
N LEU A 149 2.27 7.24 -1.43
CA LEU A 149 1.41 6.38 -0.61
C LEU A 149 2.23 5.37 0.20
N ILE A 150 1.95 5.25 1.49
CA ILE A 150 2.46 4.18 2.36
C ILE A 150 1.34 3.17 2.60
N VAL A 151 1.61 1.88 2.36
CA VAL A 151 0.69 0.78 2.71
C VAL A 151 1.28 -0.03 3.85
N LEU A 152 0.79 0.18 5.06
CA LEU A 152 1.24 -0.50 6.27
C LEU A 152 0.31 -1.66 6.60
N GLY A 153 0.82 -2.89 6.62
CA GLY A 153 0.10 -4.03 7.16
C GLY A 153 0.13 -4.04 8.69
N ILE A 154 -0.98 -4.35 9.34
CA ILE A 154 -1.07 -4.58 10.80
C ILE A 154 -1.84 -5.86 11.12
N SER A 155 -1.39 -6.61 12.13
CA SER A 155 -2.05 -7.83 12.62
C SER A 155 -2.75 -7.62 13.96
N PRO A 156 -3.93 -8.24 14.21
CA PRO A 156 -4.62 -8.18 15.51
C PRO A 156 -3.90 -8.90 16.65
N GLY A 157 -3.06 -9.90 16.33
CA GLY A 157 -2.38 -10.73 17.32
C GLY A 157 -1.27 -10.01 18.09
N GLU A 158 -0.73 -8.94 17.51
CA GLU A 158 0.04 -7.96 18.27
C GLU A 158 -0.98 -7.08 18.99
N ARG A 159 -1.04 -7.18 20.32
CA ARG A 159 -1.90 -6.33 21.15
C ARG A 159 -1.77 -4.89 20.67
N LEU A 160 -2.80 -4.40 19.97
CA LEU A 160 -2.86 -3.04 19.40
C LEU A 160 -2.65 -1.94 20.45
N SER A 161 -2.75 -2.29 21.74
CA SER A 161 -2.52 -1.40 22.87
C SER A 161 -1.03 -1.17 23.20
N GLU A 162 -0.11 -2.06 22.79
CA GLU A 162 1.31 -2.04 23.23
C GLU A 162 2.34 -2.53 22.18
N GLY A 163 1.90 -2.97 20.99
CA GLY A 163 2.78 -3.49 19.92
C GLY A 163 3.56 -2.40 19.16
N SER A 164 4.70 -2.79 18.56
CA SER A 164 5.51 -1.91 17.71
C SER A 164 4.75 -1.42 16.47
N ALA A 165 3.84 -2.24 15.90
CA ALA A 165 3.02 -1.87 14.75
C ALA A 165 2.01 -0.75 15.05
N ALA A 166 1.35 -0.76 16.22
CA ALA A 166 0.41 0.28 16.62
C ALA A 166 1.12 1.63 16.82
N ARG A 167 2.27 1.63 17.51
CA ARG A 167 3.11 2.83 17.65
C ARG A 167 3.63 3.34 16.30
N THR A 168 4.01 2.42 15.42
CA THR A 168 4.45 2.77 14.05
C THR A 168 3.33 3.41 13.26
N ALA A 169 2.12 2.84 13.29
CA ALA A 169 0.95 3.41 12.64
C ALA A 169 0.62 4.80 13.19
N GLU A 170 0.63 4.96 14.53
CA GLU A 170 0.36 6.23 15.19
C GLU A 170 1.42 7.30 14.83
N SER A 171 2.70 6.92 14.79
CA SER A 171 3.80 7.79 14.38
C SER A 171 3.68 8.19 12.90
N LEU A 172 3.32 7.26 12.02
CA LEU A 172 3.10 7.55 10.60
C LEU A 172 1.89 8.46 10.37
N LEU A 173 0.78 8.25 11.07
CA LEU A 173 -0.39 9.13 10.98
C LEU A 173 -0.08 10.56 11.42
N ARG A 174 0.92 10.76 12.30
CA ARG A 174 1.38 12.10 12.71
C ARG A 174 2.39 12.72 11.76
N HIS A 175 3.31 11.93 11.22
CA HIS A 175 4.54 12.45 10.61
C HIS A 175 4.73 12.11 9.12
N ALA A 176 3.93 11.20 8.56
CA ALA A 176 4.07 10.82 7.16
C ALA A 176 3.85 12.03 6.24
N PRO A 177 4.71 12.24 5.23
CA PRO A 177 4.57 13.34 4.28
C PRO A 177 3.49 13.10 3.22
N CYS A 178 2.88 11.91 3.22
CA CYS A 178 2.05 11.38 2.15
C CYS A 178 0.86 10.59 2.72
N GLU A 179 -0.01 10.08 1.85
CA GLU A 179 -1.14 9.25 2.27
C GLU A 179 -0.66 7.95 2.92
N VAL A 180 -1.41 7.48 3.92
CA VAL A 180 -1.12 6.24 4.63
C VAL A 180 -2.38 5.37 4.62
N ILE A 181 -2.27 4.17 4.06
CA ILE A 181 -3.28 3.12 4.14
C ILE A 181 -2.81 2.08 5.14
N ILE A 182 -3.70 1.75 6.08
CA ILE A 182 -3.48 0.69 7.06
C ILE A 182 -4.31 -0.52 6.63
N ASP A 183 -3.62 -1.59 6.22
CA ASP A 183 -4.25 -2.88 5.94
C ASP A 183 -4.28 -3.74 7.21
N ARG A 184 -5.42 -3.71 7.88
CA ARG A 184 -5.66 -4.54 9.06
C ARG A 184 -6.32 -5.85 8.66
N LEU A 185 -5.70 -6.97 9.04
CA LEU A 185 -6.38 -8.26 8.97
C LEU A 185 -7.52 -8.26 10.00
N ALA A 186 -8.77 -8.45 9.56
CA ALA A 186 -9.84 -8.77 10.49
C ALA A 186 -9.59 -10.18 11.04
N GLU A 187 -9.77 -10.39 12.34
CA GLU A 187 -9.78 -11.72 12.95
C GLU A 187 -10.95 -12.52 12.37
N THR A 188 -10.74 -13.07 11.17
CA THR A 188 -11.68 -14.02 10.61
C THR A 188 -11.29 -15.34 11.24
N SER A 189 -12.22 -15.91 12.01
CA SER A 189 -12.14 -17.25 12.60
C SER A 189 -11.99 -18.30 11.50
N ILE A 190 -10.81 -18.39 10.91
CA ILE A 190 -10.37 -19.45 10.01
C ILE A 190 -9.04 -19.93 10.60
N GLY A 191 -9.14 -20.96 11.43
CA GLY A 191 -8.02 -21.80 11.84
C GLY A 191 -7.06 -21.16 12.84
N ALA A 192 -7.41 -21.24 14.12
CA ALA A 192 -6.39 -21.50 15.12
C ALA A 192 -5.78 -22.88 14.79
N ASP A 193 -4.72 -22.92 13.98
CA ASP A 193 -3.83 -24.07 13.75
C ASP A 193 -2.76 -23.70 12.69
N ALA A 194 -1.84 -22.78 12.99
CA ALA A 194 -0.60 -22.61 12.21
C ALA A 194 0.51 -21.78 12.89
N SER A 195 0.49 -21.62 14.22
CA SER A 195 1.63 -21.02 14.94
C SER A 195 1.84 -21.71 16.29
N GLU A 196 1.98 -23.03 16.28
CA GLU A 196 2.88 -23.69 17.22
C GLU A 196 4.19 -23.95 16.47
N ALA A 197 5.15 -23.03 16.62
CA ALA A 197 6.55 -23.37 16.49
C ALA A 197 7.05 -23.85 17.86
N PRO A 198 7.90 -24.89 17.91
CA PRO A 198 8.08 -25.71 19.10
C PRO A 198 8.87 -24.96 20.17
N ALA A 199 8.32 -24.95 21.38
CA ALA A 199 9.08 -24.66 22.59
C ALA A 199 10.18 -25.72 22.74
N GLY A 200 11.42 -25.32 22.47
CA GLY A 200 12.60 -26.15 22.61
C GLY A 200 12.74 -26.69 24.03
N ALA A 201 12.84 -28.00 24.11
CA ALA A 201 13.27 -28.72 25.29
C ALA A 201 14.75 -28.42 25.60
N ALA A 202 15.02 -27.86 26.79
CA ALA A 202 16.28 -28.04 27.50
C ALA A 202 16.09 -27.61 28.97
N GLY A 203 15.92 -28.58 29.87
CA GLY A 203 15.81 -28.32 31.30
C GLY A 203 15.46 -29.57 32.09
N ALA A 204 16.40 -30.53 32.14
CA ALA A 204 16.31 -31.73 32.93
C ALA A 204 16.13 -31.43 34.43
N GLY A 205 15.05 -31.94 35.03
CA GLY A 205 14.78 -31.88 36.46
C GLY A 205 14.06 -33.14 36.94
N LEU A 206 14.82 -34.02 37.56
CA LEU A 206 14.42 -35.33 38.11
C LEU A 206 13.22 -35.23 39.10
N PRO A 207 12.26 -36.16 39.11
CA PRO A 207 11.14 -36.12 40.05
C PRO A 207 11.58 -36.52 41.47
N ARG A 208 11.44 -35.59 42.42
CA ARG A 208 11.64 -35.84 43.85
C ARG A 208 10.36 -36.47 44.41
N LYS A 209 10.43 -37.76 44.73
CA LYS A 209 9.43 -38.53 45.50
C LYS A 209 9.03 -37.77 46.78
N GLU A 210 7.74 -37.48 46.93
CA GLU A 210 7.14 -37.09 48.21
C GLU A 210 7.18 -38.27 49.18
N ALA A 211 7.74 -38.02 50.37
CA ALA A 211 7.69 -38.89 51.52
C ALA A 211 6.60 -38.39 52.50
N PRO A 212 5.97 -39.29 53.29
CA PRO A 212 4.70 -39.03 53.95
C PRO A 212 4.82 -38.09 55.15
N ARG A 213 3.85 -37.17 55.28
CA ARG A 213 3.68 -36.32 56.47
C ARG A 213 3.27 -37.19 57.67
N ARG A 214 4.05 -37.11 58.76
CA ARG A 214 3.64 -37.55 60.10
C ARG A 214 2.92 -36.40 60.84
N PRO A 215 2.00 -36.71 61.77
CA PRO A 215 1.05 -35.75 62.32
C PRO A 215 1.62 -35.02 63.54
N VAL A 216 1.23 -33.76 63.70
CA VAL A 216 0.92 -33.10 64.98
C VAL A 216 -0.27 -32.18 64.74
#